data_AF-A0A7S3FWK9-F1
#
_entry.id   AF-A0A7S3FWK9-F1
#
_cell.length_a   1.000
_cell.length_b   1.000
_cell.length_c   1.000
_cell.angle_alpha   90.00
_cell.angle_beta   90.00
_cell.angle_gamma   90.00
#
_symmetry.space_group_name_H-M   'P 1'
#
loop_
_entity.id
_entity.type
_entity.pdbx_description
1 polymer ?
#
loop_
_entity_poly.entity_id
_entity_poly.type
_entity_poly.pdbx_seq_one_letter_code
_entity_poly.pdbx_strand_id
1 'polypeptide(L)'
;MKMIDFVNNVLKTDVQLKMTLKQLVYANAIITGILGGLVALVIFGYRFLMIQWLWLLIGCSTWFICTGGLIYIRMESPLNYLSHFDEALNKTVVDSYIHRELRQQYAYEGYIFQALVILIGLNYALILNVPKILKNTVLQRIAMYLLLATLLFLQKFAYDYAKLKMTWWDPQ
;
A
#
# COMPACT_ATOMS: atom_id res chain seq x y z
N MET A 1 -62.35 17.56 14.66
CA MET A 1 -61.35 18.65 14.67
C MET A 1 -60.06 18.29 15.40
N LYS A 2 -60.09 17.72 16.62
CA LYS A 2 -58.88 17.39 17.39
C LYS A 2 -57.86 16.42 16.74
N MET A 3 -58.31 15.48 15.89
CA MET A 3 -57.38 14.57 15.18
C MET A 3 -56.63 15.25 14.02
N ILE A 4 -57.25 16.23 13.36
CA ILE A 4 -56.61 16.97 12.26
C ILE A 4 -55.53 17.89 12.83
N ASP A 5 -55.78 18.50 14.00
CA ASP A 5 -54.78 19.31 14.72
C ASP A 5 -53.62 18.48 15.27
N PHE A 6 -53.86 17.22 15.66
CA PHE A 6 -52.80 16.29 16.08
C PHE A 6 -51.90 15.91 14.90
N VAL A 7 -52.47 15.56 13.75
CA VAL A 7 -51.69 15.25 12.53
C VAL A 7 -50.91 16.47 12.05
N ASN A 8 -51.50 17.66 12.10
CA ASN A 8 -50.85 18.91 11.70
C ASN A 8 -49.72 19.34 12.66
N ASN A 9 -49.82 19.01 13.95
CA ASN A 9 -48.74 19.26 14.92
C ASN A 9 -47.62 18.22 14.90
N VAL A 10 -47.90 16.97 14.49
CA VAL A 10 -46.86 15.94 14.33
C VAL A 10 -46.06 16.15 13.04
N LEU A 11 -46.66 16.74 12.00
CA LEU A 11 -45.97 17.16 10.77
C LEU A 11 -45.18 18.47 10.90
N LYS A 12 -45.30 19.18 12.04
CA LYS A 12 -44.45 20.32 12.43
C LYS A 12 -43.08 19.91 12.99
N THR A 13 -42.60 18.71 12.69
CA THR A 13 -41.15 18.59 12.54
C THR A 13 -40.76 19.37 11.29
N ASP A 14 -40.55 20.68 11.49
CA ASP A 14 -39.55 21.41 10.73
C ASP A 14 -38.25 20.63 10.89
N VAL A 15 -38.05 19.62 10.04
CA VAL A 15 -36.71 19.27 9.61
C VAL A 15 -36.26 20.55 8.93
N GLN A 16 -35.71 21.48 9.73
CA GLN A 16 -34.99 22.61 9.20
C GLN A 16 -34.00 21.98 8.24
N LEU A 17 -34.24 22.11 6.94
CA LEU A 17 -33.25 21.88 5.92
C LEU A 17 -32.18 22.92 6.23
N LYS A 18 -31.27 22.55 7.15
CA LYS A 18 -30.31 23.40 7.84
C LYS A 18 -29.13 23.73 6.93
N MET A 19 -29.41 23.96 5.65
CA MET A 19 -28.46 24.51 4.71
C MET A 19 -29.07 25.74 4.07
N THR A 20 -28.53 26.90 4.43
CA THR A 20 -28.83 28.17 3.76
C THR A 20 -28.53 28.01 2.27
N LEU A 21 -29.30 28.63 1.36
CA LEU A 21 -29.08 28.58 -0.10
C LEU A 21 -27.60 28.77 -0.52
N LYS A 22 -26.87 29.63 0.20
CA LYS A 22 -25.42 29.84 0.02
C LYS A 22 -24.57 28.58 0.25
N GLN A 23 -24.91 27.78 1.27
CA GLN A 23 -24.22 26.52 1.59
C GLN A 23 -24.50 25.44 0.54
N LEU A 24 -25.73 25.39 0.02
CA LEU A 24 -26.09 24.48 -1.08
C LEU A 24 -25.31 24.81 -2.36
N VAL A 25 -25.26 26.09 -2.73
CA VAL A 25 -24.51 26.57 -3.91
C VAL A 25 -23.01 26.30 -3.73
N TYR A 26 -22.45 26.53 -2.55
CA TYR A 26 -21.04 26.28 -2.27
C TYR A 26 -20.69 24.78 -2.35
N ALA A 27 -21.52 23.91 -1.76
CA ALA A 27 -21.33 22.46 -1.86
C ALA A 27 -21.39 21.97 -3.31
N ASN A 28 -22.37 22.44 -4.10
CA ASN A 28 -22.48 22.08 -5.51
C ASN A 28 -21.34 22.64 -6.36
N ALA A 29 -20.84 23.84 -6.06
CA ALA A 29 -19.67 24.41 -6.73
C ALA A 29 -18.40 23.60 -6.45
N ILE A 30 -18.20 23.12 -5.21
CA ILE A 30 -17.09 22.22 -4.87
C ILE A 30 -17.21 20.91 -5.62
N ILE A 31 -18.38 20.26 -5.58
CA ILE A 31 -18.61 18.98 -6.26
C ILE A 31 -18.38 19.14 -7.77
N THR A 32 -18.91 20.21 -8.37
CA THR A 32 -18.73 20.51 -9.80
C THR A 32 -17.26 20.83 -10.11
N GLY A 33 -16.55 21.51 -9.21
CA GLY A 33 -15.11 21.78 -9.35
C GLY A 33 -14.27 20.51 -9.30
N ILE A 34 -14.57 19.59 -8.39
CA ILE A 34 -13.89 18.28 -8.29
C ILE A 34 -14.19 17.44 -9.54
N LEU A 35 -15.46 17.35 -9.95
CA LEU A 35 -15.86 16.61 -11.15
C LEU A 35 -15.23 17.21 -12.42
N GLY A 36 -15.25 18.54 -12.55
CA GLY A 36 -14.60 19.27 -13.65
C GLY A 36 -13.10 19.06 -13.68
N GLY A 37 -12.45 19.07 -12.50
CA GLY A 37 -11.03 18.74 -12.36
C GLY A 37 -10.70 17.31 -12.78
N LEU A 38 -11.54 16.33 -12.42
CA LEU A 38 -11.41 14.95 -12.86
C LEU A 38 -11.57 14.83 -14.39
N VAL A 39 -12.54 15.51 -14.99
CA VAL A 39 -12.72 15.53 -16.45
C VAL A 39 -11.52 16.15 -17.14
N ALA A 40 -11.01 17.28 -16.65
CA ALA A 40 -9.80 17.92 -17.18
C ALA A 40 -8.59 16.98 -17.07
N LEU A 41 -8.42 16.30 -15.93
CA LEU A 41 -7.35 15.30 -15.73
C LEU A 41 -7.47 14.16 -16.74
N VAL A 42 -8.68 13.66 -17.01
CA VAL A 42 -8.90 12.61 -18.01
C VAL A 42 -8.56 13.11 -19.42
N ILE A 43 -8.97 14.31 -19.80
CA ILE A 43 -8.73 14.85 -21.15
C ILE A 43 -7.24 15.14 -21.37
N PHE A 44 -6.61 15.92 -20.47
CA PHE A 44 -5.20 16.30 -20.61
C PHE A 44 -4.26 15.13 -20.28
N GLY A 45 -4.65 14.28 -19.34
CA GLY A 45 -3.88 13.13 -18.89
C GLY A 45 -4.10 11.86 -19.72
N TYR A 46 -4.99 11.85 -20.72
CA TYR A 46 -5.36 10.65 -21.48
C TYR A 46 -4.16 9.85 -21.96
N ARG A 47 -3.14 10.53 -22.52
CA ARG A 47 -1.91 9.89 -23.00
C ARG A 47 -1.18 9.11 -21.90
N PHE A 48 -1.13 9.64 -20.68
CA PHE A 48 -0.49 9.00 -19.54
C PHE A 48 -1.38 7.92 -18.92
N LEU A 49 -2.70 8.18 -18.82
CA LEU A 49 -3.68 7.25 -18.30
C LEU A 49 -3.79 5.97 -19.14
N MET A 50 -3.48 6.03 -20.44
CA MET A 50 -3.48 4.83 -21.29
C MET A 50 -2.21 3.96 -21.17
N ILE A 51 -1.20 4.41 -20.40
CA ILE A 51 0.03 3.64 -20.18
C ILE A 51 -0.24 2.58 -19.11
N GLN A 52 -0.37 1.31 -19.52
CA GLN A 52 -0.63 0.19 -18.60
C GLN A 52 0.44 0.05 -17.50
N TRP A 53 1.72 0.30 -17.84
CA TRP A 53 2.83 0.26 -16.88
C TRP A 53 2.70 1.31 -15.77
N LEU A 54 2.07 2.45 -16.05
CA LEU A 54 1.85 3.49 -15.05
C LEU A 54 0.92 2.98 -13.94
N TRP A 55 -0.16 2.30 -14.32
CA TRP A 55 -1.12 1.73 -13.35
C TRP A 55 -0.53 0.58 -12.55
N LEU A 56 0.32 -0.23 -13.16
CA LEU A 56 1.06 -1.25 -12.44
C LEU A 56 1.96 -0.60 -11.38
N LEU A 57 2.69 0.47 -11.74
CA LEU A 57 3.55 1.20 -10.81
C LEU A 57 2.73 1.81 -9.66
N ILE A 58 1.64 2.52 -9.98
CA ILE A 58 0.74 3.10 -8.98
C ILE A 58 0.21 2.00 -8.05
N GLY A 59 -0.28 0.88 -8.59
CA GLY A 59 -0.78 -0.24 -7.80
C GLY A 59 0.28 -0.83 -6.88
N CYS A 60 1.50 -1.07 -7.39
CA CYS A 60 2.62 -1.56 -6.58
C CYS A 60 3.01 -0.56 -5.49
N SER A 61 3.07 0.74 -5.78
CA SER A 61 3.37 1.78 -4.80
C SER A 61 2.30 1.91 -3.73
N THR A 62 1.02 1.88 -4.09
CA THR A 62 -0.09 1.91 -3.12
C THR A 62 -0.08 0.66 -2.25
N TRP A 63 0.10 -0.54 -2.84
CA TRP A 63 0.24 -1.77 -2.09
C TRP A 63 1.42 -1.69 -1.11
N PHE A 64 2.58 -1.23 -1.57
CA PHE A 64 3.78 -1.03 -0.75
C PHE A 64 3.52 -0.16 0.48
N ILE A 65 2.84 0.97 0.30
CA ILE A 65 2.59 1.93 1.39
C ILE A 65 1.52 1.40 2.35
N CYS A 66 0.43 0.82 1.83
CA CYS A 66 -0.68 0.35 2.65
C CYS A 66 -0.29 -0.85 3.52
N THR A 67 0.47 -1.81 3.00
CA THR A 67 0.84 -3.03 3.75
C THR A 67 2.21 -2.92 4.42
N GLY A 68 3.05 -1.94 4.08
CA GLY A 68 4.34 -1.67 4.73
C GLY A 68 4.26 -1.18 6.17
N GLY A 69 3.05 -1.03 6.73
CA GLY A 69 2.84 -0.67 8.13
C GLY A 69 2.68 0.82 8.39
N LEU A 70 2.38 1.64 7.38
CA LEU A 70 2.16 3.10 7.55
C LEU A 70 1.15 3.42 8.67
N ILE A 71 0.06 2.65 8.73
CA ILE A 71 -0.99 2.82 9.75
C ILE A 71 -0.42 2.51 11.15
N TYR A 72 0.31 1.40 11.29
CA TYR A 72 0.94 0.99 12.54
C TYR A 72 1.95 2.03 13.01
N ILE A 73 2.79 2.54 12.11
CA ILE A 73 3.76 3.60 12.41
C ILE A 73 3.06 4.85 12.93
N ARG A 74 1.92 5.22 12.33
CA ARG A 74 1.18 6.42 12.72
C ARG A 74 0.47 6.26 14.07
N MET A 75 0.00 5.06 14.40
CA MET A 75 -0.71 4.77 15.65
C MET A 75 0.25 4.59 16.82
N GLU A 76 1.26 3.75 16.66
CA GLU A 76 2.13 3.29 17.76
C GLU A 76 3.45 4.08 17.86
N SER A 77 3.83 4.83 16.82
CA SER A 77 5.10 5.57 16.74
C SER A 77 6.33 4.73 17.16
N PRO A 78 6.56 3.55 16.54
CA PRO A 78 7.65 2.65 16.91
C PRO A 78 9.02 3.25 16.57
N LEU A 79 10.07 2.72 17.21
CA LEU A 79 11.45 3.03 16.84
C LEU A 79 11.72 2.64 15.38
N ASN A 80 12.60 3.41 14.72
CA ASN A 80 12.95 3.15 13.31
C ASN A 80 13.75 1.86 13.13
N TYR A 81 14.65 1.59 14.07
CA TYR A 81 15.52 0.42 14.18
C TYR A 81 16.10 0.40 15.59
N LEU A 82 16.67 -0.73 16.01
CA LEU A 82 17.43 -0.80 17.26
C LEU A 82 18.85 -0.30 17.02
N SER A 83 19.32 0.64 17.83
CA SER A 83 20.70 1.10 17.81
C SER A 83 21.21 1.38 19.20
N HIS A 84 22.49 1.09 19.44
CA HIS A 84 23.21 1.54 20.62
C HIS A 84 24.32 2.51 20.23
N PHE A 85 24.72 3.33 21.19
CA PHE A 85 25.90 4.17 21.06
C PHE A 85 27.11 3.39 21.55
N ASP A 86 28.06 3.12 20.66
CA ASP A 86 29.31 2.50 21.05
C ASP A 86 30.33 3.59 21.43
N GLU A 87 30.63 3.68 22.72
CA GLU A 87 31.59 4.66 23.27
C GLU A 87 33.01 4.44 22.73
N ALA A 88 33.38 3.22 22.33
CA ALA A 88 34.71 2.92 21.81
C ALA A 88 34.91 3.45 20.38
N LEU A 89 33.84 3.45 19.57
CA LEU A 89 33.83 3.91 18.19
C LEU A 89 33.29 5.34 18.04
N ASN A 90 32.78 5.93 19.12
CA ASN A 90 32.11 7.24 19.18
C ASN A 90 31.03 7.38 18.09
N LYS A 91 30.29 6.29 17.86
CA LYS A 91 29.32 6.16 16.77
C LYS A 91 28.10 5.37 17.22
N THR A 92 26.94 5.74 16.70
CA THR A 92 25.71 4.95 16.81
C THR A 92 25.78 3.77 15.86
N VAL A 93 25.78 2.55 16.41
CA VAL A 93 25.76 1.31 15.64
C VAL A 93 24.33 0.76 15.62
N VAL A 94 23.89 0.30 14.46
CA VAL A 94 22.57 -0.33 14.30
C VAL A 94 22.66 -1.80 14.67
N ASP A 95 21.92 -2.20 15.69
CA ASP A 95 21.90 -3.58 16.19
C ASP A 95 20.96 -4.48 15.41
N SER A 96 19.76 -3.99 15.12
CA SER A 96 18.76 -4.80 14.41
C SER A 96 17.73 -3.96 13.68
N TYR A 97 17.39 -4.44 12.48
CA TYR A 97 16.33 -3.89 11.63
C TYR A 97 15.01 -4.67 11.74
N ILE A 98 14.99 -5.78 12.51
CA ILE A 98 13.87 -6.72 12.61
C ILE A 98 13.52 -6.90 14.09
N HIS A 99 12.29 -6.59 14.45
CA HIS A 99 11.82 -6.80 15.82
C HIS A 99 11.50 -8.28 16.01
N ARG A 100 11.94 -8.95 17.07
CA ARG A 100 11.72 -10.40 17.22
C ARG A 100 10.28 -10.77 17.60
N GLU A 101 9.56 -9.87 18.26
CA GLU A 101 8.17 -10.11 18.67
C GLU A 101 7.18 -10.06 17.49
N LEU A 102 6.18 -10.94 17.53
CA LEU A 102 5.17 -11.13 16.47
C LEU A 102 4.20 -9.93 16.31
N ARG A 103 3.85 -9.24 17.40
CA ARG A 103 2.86 -8.15 17.40
C ARG A 103 3.50 -6.76 17.31
N GLN A 104 4.81 -6.69 17.35
CA GLN A 104 5.55 -5.44 17.26
C GLN A 104 6.41 -5.42 16.01
N GLN A 105 6.62 -4.22 15.50
CA GLN A 105 7.39 -4.00 14.30
C GLN A 105 8.19 -2.70 14.42
N TYR A 106 9.41 -2.67 13.89
CA TYR A 106 10.11 -1.40 13.67
C TYR A 106 9.51 -0.65 12.48
N ALA A 107 9.74 0.66 12.40
CA ALA A 107 9.16 1.47 11.33
C ALA A 107 9.64 1.04 9.93
N TYR A 108 10.93 0.70 9.78
CA TYR A 108 11.47 0.30 8.47
C TYR A 108 11.28 -1.18 8.13
N GLU A 109 11.07 -2.01 9.14
CA GLU A 109 10.95 -3.46 8.98
C GLU A 109 9.83 -3.86 8.00
N GLY A 110 8.65 -3.23 8.12
CA GLY A 110 7.51 -3.52 7.23
C GLY A 110 7.79 -3.14 5.78
N TYR A 111 8.49 -2.03 5.54
CA TYR A 111 8.90 -1.63 4.20
C TYR A 111 9.94 -2.58 3.60
N ILE A 112 10.87 -3.11 4.40
CA ILE A 112 11.86 -4.10 3.95
C ILE A 112 11.16 -5.39 3.53
N PHE A 113 10.27 -5.92 4.38
CA PHE A 113 9.51 -7.12 4.07
C PHE A 113 8.61 -6.92 2.84
N GLN A 114 7.98 -5.75 2.74
CA GLN A 114 7.09 -5.44 1.65
C GLN A 114 7.83 -5.30 0.30
N ALA A 115 9.04 -4.75 0.30
CA ALA A 115 9.90 -4.71 -0.89
C ALA A 115 10.21 -6.13 -1.37
N LEU A 116 10.51 -7.05 -0.45
CA LEU A 116 10.76 -8.45 -0.76
C LEU A 116 9.52 -9.13 -1.41
N VAL A 117 8.33 -8.92 -0.86
CA VAL A 117 7.07 -9.45 -1.40
C VAL A 117 6.82 -8.94 -2.83
N ILE A 118 7.03 -7.64 -3.07
CA ILE A 118 6.87 -7.06 -4.42
C ILE A 118 7.89 -7.64 -5.39
N LEU A 119 9.15 -7.79 -4.99
CA LEU A 119 10.18 -8.41 -5.84
C LEU A 119 9.84 -9.86 -6.20
N ILE A 120 9.34 -10.64 -5.25
CA ILE A 120 8.86 -12.01 -5.49
C ILE A 120 7.69 -11.99 -6.49
N GLY A 121 6.69 -11.12 -6.29
CA GLY A 121 5.55 -10.98 -7.19
C GLY A 121 5.93 -10.54 -8.60
N LEU A 122 6.85 -9.58 -8.73
CA LEU A 122 7.39 -9.14 -10.01
C LEU A 122 8.18 -10.25 -10.71
N ASN A 123 8.94 -11.05 -9.96
CA ASN A 123 9.66 -12.19 -10.52
C ASN A 123 8.69 -13.22 -11.11
N TYR A 124 7.61 -13.57 -10.40
CA TYR A 124 6.54 -14.40 -10.96
C TYR A 124 5.92 -13.81 -12.23
N ALA A 125 5.61 -12.51 -12.22
CA ALA A 125 5.07 -11.83 -13.40
C ALA A 125 6.05 -11.84 -14.58
N LEU A 126 7.36 -11.72 -14.33
CA LEU A 126 8.39 -11.81 -15.35
C LEU A 126 8.48 -13.22 -15.93
N ILE A 127 8.51 -14.26 -15.08
CA ILE A 127 8.53 -15.68 -15.50
C ILE A 127 7.39 -15.96 -16.50
N LEU A 128 6.18 -15.49 -16.21
CA LEU A 128 5.00 -15.68 -17.07
C LEU A 128 5.11 -14.94 -18.43
N ASN A 129 5.86 -13.83 -18.46
CA ASN A 129 6.00 -13.00 -19.65
C ASN A 129 7.29 -13.24 -20.44
N VAL A 130 8.26 -14.03 -19.94
CA VAL A 130 9.49 -14.37 -20.67
C VAL A 130 9.23 -14.88 -22.09
N PRO A 131 8.25 -15.77 -22.36
CA PRO A 131 7.96 -16.24 -23.71
C PRO A 131 7.50 -15.15 -24.68
N LYS A 132 6.90 -14.08 -24.16
CA LYS A 132 6.45 -12.94 -24.98
C LYS A 132 7.59 -11.96 -25.25
N ILE A 133 8.53 -11.84 -24.31
CA ILE A 133 9.64 -10.87 -24.37
C ILE A 133 10.79 -11.41 -25.23
N LEU A 134 11.15 -12.68 -25.06
CA LEU A 134 12.30 -13.29 -25.72
C LEU A 134 11.84 -14.27 -26.81
N LYS A 135 12.19 -13.99 -28.06
CA LYS A 135 11.89 -14.86 -29.21
C LYS A 135 12.86 -16.03 -29.37
N ASN A 136 14.08 -15.90 -28.84
CA ASN A 136 15.12 -16.94 -28.96
C ASN A 136 14.94 -18.00 -27.87
N THR A 137 14.72 -19.25 -28.28
CA THR A 137 14.45 -20.40 -27.40
C THR A 137 15.55 -20.71 -26.41
N VAL A 138 16.83 -20.53 -26.78
CA VAL A 138 17.96 -20.77 -25.87
C VAL A 138 18.02 -19.70 -24.79
N LEU A 139 17.91 -18.43 -25.19
CA LEU A 139 17.91 -17.29 -24.28
C LEU A 139 16.72 -17.35 -23.31
N GLN A 140 15.56 -17.79 -23.80
CA GLN A 140 14.36 -17.99 -23.01
C GLN A 140 14.56 -19.01 -21.89
N ARG A 141 15.22 -20.15 -22.19
CA ARG A 141 15.56 -21.18 -21.18
C ARG A 141 16.53 -20.65 -20.14
N ILE A 142 17.58 -19.95 -20.55
CA ILE A 142 18.57 -19.35 -19.64
C ILE A 142 17.88 -18.34 -18.71
N ALA A 143 17.06 -17.44 -19.27
CA ALA A 143 16.31 -16.46 -18.50
C ALA A 143 15.37 -17.11 -17.49
N MET A 144 14.66 -18.18 -17.88
CA MET A 144 13.79 -18.94 -16.97
C MET A 144 14.57 -19.56 -15.80
N TYR A 145 15.73 -20.19 -16.05
CA TYR A 145 16.54 -20.75 -14.98
C TYR A 145 17.09 -19.69 -14.03
N LEU A 146 17.51 -18.53 -14.54
CA LEU A 146 17.99 -17.41 -13.73
C LEU A 146 16.85 -16.82 -12.87
N LEU A 147 15.67 -16.60 -13.45
CA LEU A 147 14.51 -16.13 -12.71
C LEU A 147 14.06 -17.13 -11.64
N LEU A 148 14.11 -18.43 -11.93
CA LEU A 148 13.79 -19.46 -10.94
C LEU A 148 14.83 -19.52 -9.81
N ALA A 149 16.12 -19.39 -10.12
CA ALA A 149 17.17 -19.32 -9.10
C ALA A 149 17.02 -18.08 -8.19
N THR A 150 16.75 -16.91 -8.78
CA THR A 150 16.50 -15.69 -8.01
C THR A 150 15.22 -15.79 -7.17
N LEU A 151 14.17 -16.44 -7.68
CA LEU A 151 12.94 -16.69 -6.92
C LEU A 151 13.21 -17.54 -5.68
N LEU A 152 13.94 -18.65 -5.82
CA LEU A 152 14.32 -19.51 -4.69
C LEU A 152 15.16 -18.76 -3.66
N PHE A 153 16.09 -17.91 -4.12
CA PHE A 153 16.89 -17.07 -3.24
C PHE A 153 16.02 -16.08 -2.43
N LEU A 154 15.09 -15.38 -3.09
CA LEU A 154 14.19 -14.44 -2.42
C LEU A 154 13.23 -15.15 -1.45
N GLN A 155 12.73 -16.34 -1.82
CA GLN A 155 11.89 -17.15 -0.94
C GLN A 155 12.64 -17.63 0.30
N LYS A 156 13.91 -18.04 0.15
CA LYS A 156 14.75 -18.38 1.30
C LYS A 156 14.92 -17.19 2.23
N PHE A 157 15.16 -15.99 1.70
CA PHE A 157 15.26 -14.79 2.51
C PHE A 157 13.95 -14.46 3.24
N ALA A 158 12.80 -14.65 2.57
CA ALA A 158 11.48 -14.50 3.20
C ALA A 158 11.25 -15.52 4.32
N TYR A 159 11.72 -16.75 4.12
CA TYR A 159 11.67 -17.81 5.13
C TYR A 159 12.55 -17.48 6.34
N ASP A 160 13.79 -17.05 6.12
CA ASP A 160 14.70 -16.65 7.19
C ASP A 160 14.11 -15.47 8.00
N TYR A 161 13.48 -14.51 7.33
CA TYR A 161 12.75 -13.42 8.00
C TYR A 161 11.58 -13.96 8.85
N ALA A 162 10.77 -14.87 8.32
CA ALA A 162 9.66 -15.47 9.06
C ALA A 162 10.16 -16.26 10.28
N LYS A 163 11.28 -16.98 10.16
CA LYS A 163 11.91 -17.72 11.27
C LYS A 163 12.45 -16.80 12.36
N LEU A 164 12.95 -15.61 12.01
CA LEU A 164 13.38 -14.59 12.99
C LEU A 164 12.19 -14.06 13.82
N LYS A 165 11.01 -13.94 13.22
CA LYS A 165 9.76 -13.51 13.89
C LYS A 165 9.05 -14.64 14.64
N MET A 166 9.07 -15.84 14.08
CA MET A 166 8.38 -17.02 14.60
C MET A 166 9.41 -18.09 14.92
N THR A 167 10.15 -17.89 16.00
CA THR A 167 11.24 -18.81 16.42
C THR A 167 10.77 -20.24 16.69
N TRP A 168 9.48 -20.42 16.98
CA TRP A 168 8.83 -21.71 17.22
C TRP A 168 8.32 -22.39 15.94
N TRP A 169 8.31 -21.69 14.80
CA TRP A 169 7.83 -22.23 13.54
C TRP A 169 9.00 -22.78 12.71
N ASP A 170 9.06 -24.11 12.59
CA ASP A 170 10.04 -24.82 11.77
C ASP A 170 9.30 -25.82 10.86
N PRO A 171 8.77 -25.36 9.71
CA PRO A 171 8.24 -26.27 8.71
C PRO A 171 9.41 -27.03 8.07
N GLN A 172 9.53 -28.33 8.37
CA GLN A 172 10.46 -29.25 7.72
C GLN A 172 10.11 -29.46 6.25
#